data_AF-A0A835URV2-F1
#
_entry.id   AF-A0A835URV2-F1
#
_cell.length_a   1.000
_cell.length_b   1.000
_cell.length_c   1.000
_cell.angle_alpha   90.00
_cell.angle_beta   90.00
_cell.angle_gamma   90.00
#
_symmetry.space_group_name_H-M   'P 1'
#
loop_
_entity.id
_entity.type
_entity.pdbx_description
1 polymer ?
#
loop_
_entity_poly.entity_id
_entity_poly.type
_entity_poly.pdbx_seq_one_letter_code
_entity_poly.pdbx_strand_id
1 'polypeptide(L)'
;MEIQKRERIYYLGSLPPFLLVFAGDVVGLDHRWNQHGLGGDNLNGGCRALHPGPVSLLHWSGKGKPWDRVDAGKPCHLDFLWKVYDLFSPVSVAA
;
A
#
# COMPACT_ATOMS: atom_id res chain seq x y z
N MET A 1 3.56 17.11 19.53
CA MET A 1 4.59 16.33 18.80
C MET A 1 6.02 16.88 18.98
N GLU A 2 6.31 17.70 19.99
CA GLU A 2 7.65 18.29 20.15
C GLU A 2 8.73 17.28 20.56
N ILE A 3 8.38 16.26 21.37
CA ILE A 3 9.30 15.18 21.78
C ILE A 3 9.82 14.42 20.55
N GLN A 4 8.95 14.15 19.58
CA GLN A 4 9.29 13.49 18.31
C GLN A 4 10.27 14.26 17.43
N LYS A 5 10.32 15.58 17.54
CA LYS A 5 11.26 16.41 16.79
C LYS A 5 12.69 16.28 17.31
N ARG A 6 12.86 15.86 18.58
CA ARG A 6 14.15 15.66 19.23
C ARG A 6 14.58 14.20 19.22
N GLU A 7 13.64 13.29 19.49
CA GLU A 7 13.89 11.85 19.55
C GLU A 7 12.77 11.08 18.85
N ARG A 8 13.15 10.23 17.89
CA ARG A 8 12.18 9.52 17.05
C ARG A 8 11.69 8.26 17.79
N ILE A 9 10.49 8.31 18.34
CA ILE A 9 9.92 7.18 19.10
C ILE A 9 9.17 6.15 18.23
N TYR A 10 9.09 6.35 16.90
CA TYR A 10 8.59 5.34 15.93
C TYR A 10 9.11 5.61 14.51
N TYR A 11 8.94 4.64 13.59
CA TYR A 11 9.39 4.74 12.19
C TYR A 11 8.28 4.59 11.13
N LEU A 12 7.00 4.53 11.53
CA LEU A 12 5.86 4.24 10.64
C LEU A 12 5.21 5.50 10.01
N GLY A 13 5.98 6.58 9.84
CA GLY A 13 5.49 7.83 9.25
C GLY A 13 4.40 8.52 10.09
N SER A 14 3.36 9.01 9.42
CA SER A 14 2.27 9.80 10.05
C SER A 14 1.15 8.96 10.66
N LEU A 15 1.14 7.64 10.49
CA LEU A 15 0.06 6.80 11.00
C LEU A 15 0.04 6.70 12.54
N PRO A 16 1.13 6.38 13.25
CA PRO A 16 1.10 6.36 14.71
C PRO A 16 0.68 7.70 15.38
N PRO A 17 1.17 8.88 14.96
CA PRO A 17 0.78 10.13 15.59
C PRO A 17 -0.66 10.50 15.27
N PHE A 18 -1.16 10.14 14.07
CA PHE A 18 -2.58 10.30 13.75
C PHE A 18 -3.45 9.51 14.74
N LEU A 19 -3.11 8.23 14.97
CA LEU A 19 -3.85 7.38 15.92
C LEU A 19 -3.73 7.87 17.36
N LEU A 20 -2.58 8.43 17.76
CA LEU A 20 -2.39 8.98 19.11
C LEU A 20 -3.22 10.26 19.34
N VAL A 21 -3.29 11.14 18.34
CA VAL A 21 -4.02 12.42 18.46
C VAL A 21 -5.53 12.20 18.43
N PHE A 22 -6.01 11.32 17.56
CA PHE A 22 -7.45 11.06 17.38
C PHE A 22 -7.93 9.79 18.08
N ALA A 23 -7.22 9.34 19.12
CA ALA A 23 -7.60 8.17 19.89
C ALA A 23 -8.97 8.39 20.55
N GLY A 24 -9.96 7.56 20.21
CA GLY A 24 -11.34 7.69 20.68
C GLY A 24 -12.26 8.51 19.77
N ASP A 25 -11.70 9.26 18.80
CA ASP A 25 -12.46 10.08 17.84
C ASP A 25 -12.57 9.43 16.45
N VAL A 26 -11.95 8.26 16.26
CA VAL A 26 -11.99 7.50 15.02
C VAL A 26 -12.80 6.20 15.19
N VAL A 27 -13.50 5.80 14.13
CA VAL A 27 -14.25 4.55 14.08
C VAL A 27 -13.58 3.55 13.15
N GLY A 28 -13.70 2.26 13.48
CA GLY A 28 -13.25 1.19 12.60
C GLY A 28 -14.11 1.13 11.33
N LEU A 29 -13.45 0.94 10.19
CA LEU A 29 -14.12 0.67 8.91
C LEU A 29 -13.95 -0.80 8.54
N ASP A 30 -14.95 -1.35 7.86
CA ASP A 30 -14.88 -2.69 7.29
C ASP A 30 -13.69 -2.84 6.34
N HIS A 31 -13.01 -3.99 6.39
CA HIS A 31 -11.82 -4.28 5.60
C HIS A 31 -12.03 -4.13 4.08
N ARG A 32 -13.27 -4.22 3.58
CA ARG A 32 -13.58 -3.97 2.16
C ARG A 32 -13.14 -2.60 1.67
N TRP A 33 -13.07 -1.62 2.58
CA TRP A 33 -12.70 -0.23 2.29
C TRP A 33 -11.19 0.03 2.41
N ASN A 34 -10.41 -0.97 2.80
CA ASN A 34 -8.95 -0.86 2.89
C ASN A 34 -8.29 -2.25 2.87
N GLN A 35 -8.35 -2.95 1.72
CA GLN A 35 -7.57 -4.19 1.52
C GLN A 35 -6.08 -3.84 1.39
N HIS A 36 -5.42 -3.69 2.53
CA HIS A 36 -4.04 -3.24 2.63
C HIS A 36 -3.04 -4.41 2.62
N GLY A 37 -1.75 -4.08 2.55
CA GLY A 37 -0.65 -5.05 2.55
C GLY A 37 -0.38 -5.69 1.19
N LEU A 38 -1.04 -5.23 0.12
CA LEU A 38 -0.86 -5.81 -1.23
C LEU A 38 0.52 -5.50 -1.82
N GLY A 39 1.26 -4.58 -1.20
CA GLY A 39 2.66 -4.33 -1.53
C GLY A 39 3.64 -5.42 -1.07
N GLY A 40 3.11 -6.50 -0.48
CA GLY A 40 3.87 -7.65 -0.03
C GLY A 40 4.48 -7.45 1.37
N ASP A 41 5.08 -8.52 1.88
CA ASP A 41 5.84 -8.44 3.12
C ASP A 41 7.15 -7.65 2.91
N ASN A 42 7.62 -6.93 3.92
CA ASN A 42 8.80 -6.07 3.81
C ASN A 42 10.15 -6.82 3.94
N LEU A 43 10.12 -8.14 4.17
CA LEU A 43 11.32 -8.96 4.44
C LEU A 43 11.70 -9.79 3.19
N ASN A 44 10.78 -10.62 2.74
CA ASN A 44 10.88 -11.55 1.62
C ASN A 44 10.18 -11.04 0.35
N GLY A 45 9.36 -9.98 0.45
CA GLY A 45 8.70 -9.39 -0.72
C GLY A 45 7.58 -10.26 -1.33
N GLY A 46 7.04 -11.21 -0.57
CA GLY A 46 6.06 -12.18 -1.06
C GLY A 46 4.70 -11.55 -1.39
N CYS A 47 4.01 -12.15 -2.37
CA CYS A 47 2.64 -11.77 -2.72
C CYS A 47 1.66 -12.15 -1.61
N ARG A 48 0.70 -11.27 -1.32
CA ARG A 48 -0.37 -11.53 -0.35
C ARG A 48 -1.71 -11.72 -1.06
N ALA A 49 -2.51 -12.65 -0.54
CA ALA A 49 -3.89 -12.83 -0.95
C ALA A 49 -4.80 -11.75 -0.33
N LEU A 50 -5.99 -11.57 -0.92
CA LEU A 50 -7.03 -10.73 -0.35
C LEU A 50 -7.59 -11.35 0.93
N HIS A 51 -8.02 -10.51 1.87
CA HIS A 51 -8.84 -11.00 2.97
C HIS A 51 -10.21 -11.47 2.45
N PRO A 52 -10.85 -12.47 3.09
CA PRO A 52 -12.17 -12.94 2.68
C PRO A 52 -13.23 -11.83 2.70
N GLY A 53 -14.23 -11.93 1.81
CA GLY A 53 -15.36 -11.02 1.75
C GLY A 53 -15.35 -10.08 0.55
N PRO A 54 -16.35 -9.19 0.43
CA PRO A 54 -16.41 -8.20 -0.63
C PRO A 54 -15.25 -7.21 -0.55
N VAL A 55 -14.81 -6.72 -1.70
CA VAL A 55 -13.73 -5.73 -1.80
C VAL A 55 -14.23 -4.50 -2.54
N SER A 56 -13.89 -3.32 -2.05
CA SER A 56 -14.26 -2.04 -2.68
C SER A 56 -13.06 -1.13 -2.88
N LEU A 57 -11.99 -1.28 -2.09
CA LEU A 57 -10.74 -0.54 -2.25
C LEU A 57 -9.52 -1.43 -1.99
N LEU A 58 -8.59 -1.43 -2.94
CA LEU A 58 -7.32 -2.17 -2.90
C LEU A 58 -6.17 -1.22 -2.55
N HIS A 59 -5.30 -1.61 -1.62
CA HIS A 59 -4.23 -0.76 -1.11
C HIS A 59 -2.87 -1.49 -1.11
N TRP A 60 -2.01 -1.13 -2.06
CA TRP A 60 -0.61 -1.58 -2.15
C TRP A 60 0.32 -0.85 -1.16
N SER A 61 -0.01 -0.95 0.14
CA SER A 61 0.88 -0.51 1.21
C SER A 61 2.11 -1.41 1.29
N GLY A 62 3.28 -0.85 1.62
CA GLY A 62 4.56 -1.57 1.62
C GLY A 62 5.47 -1.12 0.47
N LYS A 63 6.55 -1.88 0.24
CA LYS A 63 7.58 -1.54 -0.75
C LYS A 63 7.25 -2.00 -2.17
N GLY A 64 6.56 -3.12 -2.35
CA GLY A 64 6.25 -3.65 -3.69
C GLY A 64 5.11 -2.91 -4.35
N LYS A 65 5.39 -1.91 -5.19
CA LYS A 65 4.36 -1.22 -5.96
C LYS A 65 3.98 -2.04 -7.21
N PRO A 66 2.70 -1.98 -7.63
CA PRO A 66 2.24 -2.82 -8.72
C PRO A 66 2.94 -2.48 -10.05
N TRP A 67 3.13 -1.19 -10.37
CA TRP A 67 3.88 -0.76 -11.56
C TRP A 67 5.32 -1.28 -11.55
N ASP A 68 6.06 -1.07 -10.45
CA ASP A 68 7.46 -1.52 -10.33
C ASP A 68 7.59 -3.04 -10.56
N ARG A 69 6.66 -3.84 -10.02
CA ARG A 69 6.66 -5.31 -10.19
C ARG A 69 6.27 -5.75 -11.59
N VAL A 70 5.32 -5.06 -12.21
CA VAL A 70 4.90 -5.32 -13.60
C VAL A 70 6.05 -5.01 -14.55
N ASP A 71 6.70 -3.85 -14.40
CA ASP A 71 7.81 -3.41 -15.23
C ASP A 71 9.05 -4.32 -15.07
N ALA A 72 9.29 -4.81 -13.85
CA ALA A 72 10.35 -5.78 -13.58
C ALA A 72 10.03 -7.21 -14.07
N GLY A 73 8.86 -7.46 -14.66
CA GLY A 73 8.44 -8.78 -15.12
C GLY A 73 8.19 -9.79 -14.00
N LYS A 74 7.99 -9.33 -12.76
CA LYS A 74 7.74 -10.18 -11.57
C LYS A 74 6.45 -9.77 -10.84
N PRO A 75 5.29 -9.70 -11.53
CA PRO A 75 4.05 -9.25 -10.92
C PRO A 75 3.48 -10.28 -9.94
N CYS A 76 2.82 -9.79 -8.90
CA CYS A 76 1.85 -10.58 -8.15
C CYS A 76 0.54 -10.68 -8.95
N HIS A 77 -0.25 -11.74 -8.71
CA HIS A 77 -1.51 -11.93 -9.42
C HIS A 77 -2.45 -10.71 -9.34
N LEU A 78 -2.52 -10.07 -8.17
CA LEU A 78 -3.34 -8.87 -7.97
C LEU A 78 -2.83 -7.63 -8.71
N ASP A 79 -1.56 -7.56 -9.09
CA ASP A 79 -1.01 -6.38 -9.77
C ASP A 79 -1.62 -6.20 -11.17
N PHE A 80 -2.09 -7.28 -11.79
CA PHE A 80 -2.82 -7.21 -13.05
C PHE A 80 -4.17 -6.49 -12.93
N LEU A 81 -4.80 -6.51 -11.75
CA LEU A 81 -6.01 -5.72 -11.50
C LEU A 81 -5.70 -4.23 -11.50
N TRP A 82 -4.51 -3.83 -11.04
CA TRP A 82 -4.06 -2.45 -11.13
C TRP A 82 -3.67 -2.09 -12.57
N LYS A 83 -2.95 -2.98 -13.27
CA LYS A 83 -2.37 -2.74 -14.61
C LYS A 83 -3.39 -2.25 -15.64
N VAL A 84 -4.64 -2.73 -15.61
CA VAL A 84 -5.67 -2.29 -16.58
C VAL A 84 -6.08 -0.83 -16.41
N TYR A 85 -5.77 -0.23 -15.25
CA TYR A 85 -5.98 1.18 -14.94
C TYR A 85 -4.71 2.00 -15.04
N ASP A 86 -3.58 1.40 -15.43
CA ASP A 86 -2.35 2.13 -15.66
C ASP A 86 -2.49 2.93 -16.95
N LEU A 87 -2.51 4.26 -16.81
CA LEU A 87 -2.63 5.20 -17.93
C LEU A 87 -1.26 5.65 -18.43
N PHE A 88 -0.17 5.15 -17.85
CA PHE A 88 1.17 5.46 -18.31
C PHE A 88 1.39 4.82 -19.68
N SER A 89 1.22 5.62 -20.74
CA SER A 89 1.68 5.26 -22.07
C SER A 89 3.18 5.56 -22.12
N PRO A 90 4.06 4.57 -22.29
CA PRO A 90 5.43 4.87 -22.64
C PRO A 90 5.36 5.67 -23.96
N VAL A 91 5.90 6.89 -23.95
CA VAL A 91 6.12 7.62 -25.20
C VAL A 91 6.96 6.69 -26.06
N SER A 92 6.44 6.33 -27.24
CA SER A 92 7.18 5.56 -28.22
C SER A 92 8.43 6.35 -28.59
N VAL A 93 9.55 6.06 -27.94
CA VAL A 93 10.85 6.43 -28.46
C VAL A 93 11.02 5.52 -29.66
N ALA A 94 10.68 6.05 -30.84
CA ALA A 94 10.99 5.43 -32.10
C ALA A 94 12.49 5.08 -32.09
N ALA A 95 12.77 3.79 -32.27
CA ALA A 95 14.11 3.27 -32.48
C ALA A 95 14.73 3.82 -33.77
#